data_AF-A0A366ENF1-F1
#
_entry.id   AF-A0A366ENF1-F1
#
_cell.length_a   1.000
_cell.length_b   1.000
_cell.length_c   1.000
_cell.angle_alpha   90.00
_cell.angle_beta   90.00
_cell.angle_gamma   90.00
#
_symmetry.space_group_name_H-M   'P 1'
#
loop_
_entity.id
_entity.type
_entity.pdbx_description
1 polymer ?
#
loop_
_entity_poly.entity_id
_entity_poly.type
_entity_poly.pdbx_seq_one_letter_code
_entity_poly.pdbx_strand_id
1 'polypeptide(L)'
;MREFLKSKGITLSAKVYFIDALSYMALGLFSSLIIGLIIKTIGEQLPFSPGLSEFFIEMGGLAISLMGPAIGAAIAFGLGAPPLVLFAAVVTGAAGASLGGPAGAYVAAVISTEIGKLVSKSTKVDIIVTPFVTIFSGFTIAYFIGPGIADFMSMFGSWISWATEQRPIIMGVLVAALMGLALTAPISSAAIALMLELNGVAAGAATIGCAAQMVGFAVISYRENKVGGLLAQGIGTSMLQVPNIVRNPRILIPPTVAGMILAPIGTTIWLMENNAAGAGMGTSGFVGQIMTFKTMGFSWDVTLRILLLHFVGPAFISLLISEYMRKLGWIKPNQMTIETGGK
;
A
#
# COMPACT_ATOMS: atom_id res chain seq x y z
N MET A 1 25.78 13.83 -22.98
CA MET A 1 25.15 13.04 -21.89
C MET A 1 23.62 13.22 -21.82
N ARG A 2 23.08 14.43 -21.65
CA ARG A 2 21.62 14.64 -21.56
C ARG A 2 20.84 14.22 -22.81
N GLU A 3 21.37 14.45 -24.01
CA GLU A 3 20.74 14.03 -25.27
C GLU A 3 20.71 12.51 -25.43
N PHE A 4 21.77 11.82 -25.00
CA PHE A 4 21.82 10.36 -24.99
C PHE A 4 20.81 9.75 -24.01
N LEU A 5 20.65 10.32 -22.81
CA LEU A 5 19.61 9.89 -21.87
C LEU A 5 18.21 10.08 -22.46
N LYS A 6 17.95 11.23 -23.10
CA LYS A 6 16.68 11.49 -23.78
C LYS A 6 16.41 10.51 -24.93
N SER A 7 17.42 10.17 -25.73
CA SER A 7 17.25 9.19 -26.82
C SER A 7 16.94 7.78 -26.33
N LYS A 8 17.29 7.46 -25.07
CA LYS A 8 16.91 6.21 -24.38
C LYS A 8 15.61 6.32 -23.58
N GLY A 9 14.87 7.44 -23.67
CA GLY A 9 13.64 7.64 -22.90
C GLY A 9 13.86 7.82 -21.40
N ILE A 10 15.04 8.30 -21.00
CA ILE A 10 15.40 8.56 -19.60
C ILE A 10 15.26 10.04 -19.32
N THR A 11 14.43 10.37 -18.34
CA THR A 11 14.29 11.74 -17.84
C THR A 11 14.54 11.75 -16.34
N LEU A 12 15.64 12.38 -15.91
CA LEU A 12 16.05 12.47 -14.50
C LEU A 12 15.20 13.51 -13.74
N SER A 13 13.87 13.39 -13.82
CA SER A 13 12.92 14.31 -13.20
C SER A 13 12.38 13.73 -11.91
N ALA A 14 12.32 14.55 -10.86
CA ALA A 14 11.68 14.16 -9.60
C ALA A 14 10.21 13.76 -9.79
N LYS A 15 9.51 14.33 -10.78
CA LYS A 15 8.15 13.91 -11.13
C LYS A 15 8.13 12.45 -11.62
N VAL A 16 9.07 12.05 -12.47
CA VAL A 16 9.06 10.71 -13.06
C VAL A 16 9.27 9.64 -11.99
N TYR A 17 10.20 9.88 -11.06
CA TYR A 17 10.48 8.91 -10.01
C TYR A 17 9.46 9.02 -8.87
N PHE A 18 9.28 10.18 -8.24
CA PHE A 18 8.46 10.30 -7.04
C PHE A 18 6.95 10.43 -7.29
N ILE A 19 6.50 10.50 -8.55
CA ILE A 19 5.07 10.61 -8.87
C ILE A 19 4.71 9.52 -9.87
N ASP A 20 5.31 9.50 -11.05
CA ASP A 20 4.89 8.61 -12.12
C ASP A 20 5.20 7.14 -11.75
N ALA A 21 6.44 6.82 -11.35
CA ALA A 21 6.81 5.45 -10.97
C ALA A 21 6.03 4.94 -9.74
N LEU A 22 5.78 5.78 -8.73
CA LEU A 22 4.93 5.42 -7.58
C LEU A 22 3.47 5.17 -7.99
N SER A 23 2.96 5.92 -8.96
CA SER A 23 1.61 5.68 -9.51
C SER A 23 1.53 4.30 -10.16
N TYR A 24 2.51 3.95 -11.00
CA TYR A 24 2.56 2.64 -11.64
C TYR A 24 2.83 1.49 -10.67
N MET A 25 3.66 1.69 -9.64
CA MET A 25 3.80 0.73 -8.55
C MET A 25 2.45 0.41 -7.90
N ALA A 26 1.64 1.44 -7.63
CA ALA A 26 0.34 1.25 -7.01
C ALA A 26 -0.62 0.45 -7.91
N LEU A 27 -0.55 0.63 -9.24
CA LEU A 27 -1.27 -0.22 -10.20
C LEU A 27 -0.79 -1.68 -10.15
N GLY A 28 0.53 -1.91 -10.11
CA GLY A 28 1.12 -3.23 -9.95
C GLY A 28 0.64 -3.92 -8.68
N LEU A 29 0.70 -3.22 -7.55
CA LEU A 29 0.22 -3.70 -6.24
C LEU A 29 -1.28 -4.01 -6.27
N PHE A 30 -2.09 -3.15 -6.89
CA PHE A 30 -3.53 -3.35 -7.01
C PHE A 30 -3.86 -4.61 -7.80
N SER A 31 -3.25 -4.78 -8.97
CA SER A 31 -3.49 -5.93 -9.87
C SER A 31 -3.01 -7.28 -9.32
N SER A 32 -2.15 -7.28 -8.31
CA SER A 32 -1.55 -8.48 -7.71
C SER A 32 -2.00 -8.70 -6.27
N LEU A 33 -1.34 -8.07 -5.31
CA LEU A 33 -1.55 -8.26 -3.88
C LEU A 33 -2.99 -7.98 -3.45
N ILE A 34 -3.58 -6.87 -3.91
CA ILE A 34 -4.90 -6.45 -3.42
C ILE A 34 -6.02 -7.33 -3.98
N ILE A 35 -6.04 -7.53 -5.31
CA ILE A 35 -7.01 -8.43 -5.93
C ILE A 35 -6.79 -9.88 -5.46
N GLY A 36 -5.54 -10.31 -5.34
CA GLY A 36 -5.20 -11.64 -4.80
C GLY A 36 -5.71 -11.84 -3.38
N LEU A 37 -5.61 -10.82 -2.53
CA LEU A 37 -6.16 -10.85 -1.18
C LEU A 37 -7.68 -10.97 -1.18
N ILE A 38 -8.39 -10.14 -1.97
CA ILE A 38 -9.84 -10.22 -2.09
C ILE A 38 -10.28 -11.62 -2.52
N ILE A 39 -9.63 -12.16 -3.55
CA ILE A 39 -9.88 -13.51 -4.06
C ILE A 39 -9.66 -14.57 -2.98
N LYS A 40 -8.51 -14.51 -2.28
CA LYS A 40 -8.16 -15.46 -1.22
C LYS A 40 -9.19 -15.41 -0.09
N THR A 41 -9.56 -14.21 0.33
CA THR A 41 -10.54 -13.95 1.38
C THR A 41 -11.92 -14.48 0.99
N ILE A 42 -12.35 -14.36 -0.27
CA ILE A 42 -13.59 -15.00 -0.74
C ILE A 42 -13.52 -16.51 -0.55
N GLY A 43 -12.40 -17.15 -0.91
CA GLY A 43 -12.21 -18.59 -0.73
C GLY A 43 -12.26 -19.02 0.74
N GLU A 44 -11.63 -18.28 1.64
CA GLU A 44 -11.64 -18.52 3.09
C GLU A 44 -13.05 -18.41 3.72
N GLN A 45 -13.96 -17.65 3.09
CA GLN A 45 -15.33 -17.44 3.58
C GLN A 45 -16.36 -18.37 2.91
N LEU A 46 -15.94 -19.38 2.12
CA LEU A 46 -16.82 -20.36 1.46
C LEU A 46 -16.77 -21.76 2.13
N PRO A 47 -17.32 -21.94 3.35
CA PRO A 47 -17.23 -23.21 4.08
C PRO A 47 -18.05 -24.35 3.46
N PHE A 48 -19.03 -24.03 2.59
CA PHE A 48 -19.97 -25.02 2.04
C PHE A 48 -19.52 -25.66 0.72
N SER A 49 -18.37 -25.26 0.17
CA SER A 49 -17.86 -25.77 -1.10
C SER A 49 -16.34 -25.94 -1.07
N PRO A 50 -15.80 -27.03 -0.48
CA PRO A 50 -14.36 -27.20 -0.23
C PRO A 50 -13.50 -27.05 -1.49
N GLY A 51 -13.89 -27.68 -2.61
CA GLY A 51 -13.12 -27.59 -3.85
C GLY A 51 -13.12 -26.18 -4.48
N LEU A 52 -14.19 -25.40 -4.28
CA LEU A 52 -14.24 -24.01 -4.73
C LEU A 52 -13.42 -23.11 -3.79
N SER A 53 -13.50 -23.35 -2.48
CA SER A 53 -12.73 -22.63 -1.46
C SER A 53 -11.23 -22.75 -1.73
N GLU A 54 -10.71 -23.97 -1.92
CA GLU A 54 -9.30 -24.22 -2.24
C GLU A 54 -8.86 -23.52 -3.54
N PHE A 55 -9.68 -23.59 -4.59
CA PHE A 55 -9.41 -22.92 -5.86
C PHE A 55 -9.23 -21.40 -5.71
N PHE A 56 -10.13 -20.73 -4.97
CA PHE A 56 -10.02 -19.29 -4.71
C PHE A 56 -8.80 -18.96 -3.82
N ILE A 57 -8.51 -19.78 -2.81
CA ILE A 57 -7.36 -19.56 -1.92
C ILE A 57 -6.04 -19.67 -2.71
N GLU A 58 -5.90 -20.69 -3.56
CA GLU A 58 -4.72 -20.87 -4.41
C GLU A 58 -4.58 -19.74 -5.44
N MET A 59 -5.67 -19.38 -6.12
CA MET A 59 -5.70 -18.28 -7.08
C MET A 59 -5.26 -16.96 -6.45
N GLY A 60 -5.77 -16.66 -5.25
CA GLY A 60 -5.42 -15.44 -4.52
C GLY A 60 -3.99 -15.48 -3.98
N GLY A 61 -3.56 -16.62 -3.45
CA GLY A 61 -2.19 -16.83 -2.96
C GLY A 61 -1.14 -16.65 -4.05
N LEU A 62 -1.40 -17.16 -5.26
CA LEU A 62 -0.54 -16.96 -6.42
C LEU A 62 -0.47 -15.48 -6.81
N ALA A 63 -1.60 -14.77 -6.86
CA ALA A 63 -1.61 -13.35 -7.18
C ALA A 63 -0.82 -12.50 -6.15
N ILE A 64 -0.92 -12.83 -4.86
CA ILE A 64 -0.14 -12.18 -3.80
C ILE A 64 1.36 -12.47 -3.93
N SER A 65 1.75 -13.72 -4.24
CA SER A 65 3.17 -14.09 -4.36
C SER A 65 3.86 -13.39 -5.54
N LEU A 66 3.08 -12.98 -6.56
CA LEU A 66 3.55 -12.22 -7.72
C LEU A 66 3.53 -10.69 -7.53
N MET A 67 3.35 -10.18 -6.31
CA MET A 67 3.39 -8.75 -6.01
C MET A 67 4.67 -8.05 -6.50
N GLY A 68 5.85 -8.58 -6.15
CA GLY A 68 7.14 -8.03 -6.60
C GLY A 68 7.27 -8.01 -8.13
N PRO A 69 7.07 -9.15 -8.80
CA PRO A 69 6.95 -9.24 -10.26
C PRO A 69 6.04 -8.18 -10.90
N ALA A 70 4.82 -8.03 -10.38
CA ALA A 70 3.83 -7.09 -10.90
C ALA A 70 4.27 -5.63 -10.72
N ILE A 71 4.86 -5.28 -9.57
CA ILE A 71 5.45 -3.96 -9.32
C ILE A 71 6.57 -3.68 -10.33
N GLY A 72 7.48 -4.64 -10.55
CA GLY A 72 8.59 -4.50 -11.48
C GLY A 72 8.12 -4.24 -12.92
N ALA A 73 7.18 -5.04 -13.40
CA ALA A 73 6.59 -4.87 -14.73
C ALA A 73 5.85 -3.52 -14.87
N ALA A 74 5.05 -3.15 -13.88
CA ALA A 74 4.27 -1.92 -13.91
C ALA A 74 5.16 -0.67 -13.93
N ILE A 75 6.21 -0.64 -13.10
CA ILE A 75 7.19 0.46 -13.09
C ILE A 75 7.92 0.52 -14.43
N ALA A 76 8.38 -0.62 -14.96
CA ALA A 76 9.09 -0.63 -16.24
C ALA A 76 8.21 -0.15 -17.39
N PHE A 77 6.94 -0.56 -17.42
CA PHE A 77 5.94 -0.04 -18.35
C PHE A 77 5.75 1.47 -18.19
N GLY A 78 5.59 1.95 -16.96
CA GLY A 78 5.42 3.37 -16.65
C GLY A 78 6.61 4.25 -17.03
N LEU A 79 7.82 3.71 -16.95
CA LEU A 79 9.06 4.37 -17.35
C LEU A 79 9.36 4.24 -18.86
N GLY A 80 8.42 3.69 -19.65
CA GLY A 80 8.55 3.54 -21.10
C GLY A 80 9.64 2.56 -21.52
N ALA A 81 9.89 1.51 -20.74
CA ALA A 81 10.94 0.55 -21.00
C ALA A 81 10.67 -0.29 -22.26
N PRO A 82 11.70 -0.63 -23.06
CA PRO A 82 11.56 -1.54 -24.17
C PRO A 82 11.22 -2.97 -23.68
N PRO A 83 10.64 -3.84 -24.53
CA PRO A 83 10.08 -5.13 -24.10
C PRO A 83 11.04 -6.01 -23.30
N LEU A 84 12.31 -6.12 -23.71
CA LEU A 84 13.31 -6.94 -23.01
C LEU A 84 13.61 -6.43 -21.59
N VAL A 85 13.64 -5.12 -21.39
CA VAL A 85 13.85 -4.51 -20.06
C VAL A 85 12.60 -4.71 -19.20
N LEU A 86 11.42 -4.53 -19.77
CA LEU A 86 10.14 -4.73 -19.07
C LEU A 86 9.99 -6.16 -18.56
N PHE A 87 10.21 -7.16 -19.41
CA PHE A 87 10.12 -8.57 -18.99
C PHE A 87 11.22 -8.95 -18.00
N ALA A 88 12.42 -8.40 -18.15
CA ALA A 88 13.49 -8.60 -17.17
C ALA A 88 13.17 -7.94 -15.81
N ALA A 89 12.46 -6.81 -15.80
CA ALA A 89 12.08 -6.10 -14.59
C ALA A 89 11.12 -6.90 -13.68
N VAL A 90 10.43 -7.90 -14.22
CA VAL A 90 9.67 -8.89 -13.44
C VAL A 90 10.56 -9.56 -12.40
N VAL A 91 11.77 -9.97 -12.80
CA VAL A 91 12.74 -10.63 -11.91
C VAL A 91 13.32 -9.63 -10.90
N THR A 92 13.59 -8.39 -11.33
CA THR A 92 14.15 -7.37 -10.43
C THR A 92 13.16 -6.93 -9.37
N GLY A 93 11.87 -6.79 -9.74
CA GLY A 93 10.79 -6.54 -8.80
C GLY A 93 10.61 -7.68 -7.80
N ALA A 94 10.75 -8.94 -8.23
CA ALA A 94 10.72 -10.11 -7.34
C ALA A 94 11.89 -10.09 -6.34
N ALA A 95 13.11 -9.85 -6.81
CA ALA A 95 14.30 -9.77 -5.97
C ALA A 95 14.23 -8.61 -4.97
N GLY A 96 13.72 -7.45 -5.39
CA GLY A 96 13.50 -6.32 -4.50
C GLY A 96 12.42 -6.61 -3.45
N ALA A 97 11.34 -7.30 -3.83
CA ALA A 97 10.27 -7.67 -2.91
C ALA A 97 10.72 -8.63 -1.82
N SER A 98 11.54 -9.63 -2.16
CA SER A 98 12.03 -10.60 -1.17
C SER A 98 12.97 -9.99 -0.13
N LEU A 99 13.67 -8.91 -0.48
CA LEU A 99 14.67 -8.29 0.39
C LEU A 99 14.20 -7.00 1.09
N GLY A 100 13.16 -6.34 0.59
CA GLY A 100 12.67 -5.08 1.14
C GLY A 100 11.19 -4.81 0.92
N GLY A 101 10.39 -5.84 0.61
CA GLY A 101 8.95 -5.71 0.36
C GLY A 101 8.63 -4.77 -0.82
N PRO A 102 7.45 -4.12 -0.82
CA PRO A 102 7.07 -3.20 -1.88
C PRO A 102 8.10 -2.07 -2.14
N ALA A 103 8.68 -1.49 -1.09
CA ALA A 103 9.73 -0.47 -1.22
C ALA A 103 10.98 -1.01 -1.93
N GLY A 104 11.43 -2.22 -1.55
CA GLY A 104 12.58 -2.87 -2.19
C GLY A 104 12.31 -3.16 -3.66
N ALA A 105 11.12 -3.68 -3.98
CA ALA A 105 10.68 -3.91 -5.36
C ALA A 105 10.70 -2.62 -6.17
N TYR A 106 10.21 -1.52 -5.60
CA TYR A 106 10.21 -0.21 -6.24
C TYR A 106 11.61 0.29 -6.57
N VAL A 107 12.51 0.32 -5.57
CA VAL A 107 13.88 0.83 -5.77
C VAL A 107 14.65 -0.03 -6.78
N ALA A 108 14.57 -1.35 -6.65
CA ALA A 108 15.21 -2.28 -7.57
C ALA A 108 14.67 -2.10 -9.00
N ALA A 109 13.34 -2.02 -9.17
CA ALA A 109 12.71 -1.88 -10.48
C ALA A 109 13.04 -0.54 -11.16
N VAL A 110 12.95 0.58 -10.45
CA VAL A 110 13.25 1.91 -11.02
C VAL A 110 14.67 1.96 -11.54
N ILE A 111 15.65 1.61 -10.71
CA ILE A 111 17.05 1.75 -11.07
C ILE A 111 17.45 0.73 -12.15
N SER A 112 17.04 -0.54 -12.01
CA SER A 112 17.34 -1.56 -13.03
C SER A 112 16.71 -1.25 -14.38
N THR A 113 15.49 -0.68 -14.40
CA THR A 113 14.84 -0.26 -15.64
C THR A 113 15.63 0.84 -16.34
N GLU A 114 16.09 1.86 -15.60
CA GLU A 114 16.90 2.93 -16.19
C GLU A 114 18.23 2.41 -16.73
N ILE A 115 18.91 1.54 -15.98
CA ILE A 115 20.15 0.89 -16.45
C ILE A 115 19.90 0.02 -17.68
N GLY A 116 18.81 -0.76 -17.69
CA GLY A 116 18.40 -1.58 -18.82
C GLY A 116 18.12 -0.75 -20.08
N LYS A 117 17.44 0.39 -19.93
CA LYS A 117 17.20 1.34 -21.05
C LYS A 117 18.49 1.90 -21.63
N LEU A 118 19.52 2.17 -20.81
CA LEU A 118 20.82 2.64 -21.30
C LEU A 118 21.49 1.62 -22.25
N VAL A 119 21.39 0.33 -21.90
CA VAL A 119 22.05 -0.75 -22.65
C VAL A 119 21.23 -1.21 -23.84
N SER A 120 19.89 -1.11 -23.78
CA SER A 120 19.00 -1.57 -24.84
C SER A 120 19.31 -0.91 -26.19
N LYS A 121 19.40 -1.75 -27.23
CA LYS A 121 19.73 -1.40 -28.62
C LYS A 121 21.10 -0.75 -28.80
N SER A 122 22.03 -0.95 -27.85
CA SER A 122 23.40 -0.42 -27.94
C SER A 122 24.41 -1.45 -28.44
N THR A 123 24.04 -2.74 -28.53
CA THR A 123 24.96 -3.81 -28.95
C THR A 123 24.32 -4.73 -29.99
N LYS A 124 25.15 -5.47 -30.75
CA LYS A 124 24.67 -6.51 -31.70
C LYS A 124 24.08 -7.74 -31.00
N VAL A 125 24.36 -7.90 -29.71
CA VAL A 125 23.93 -9.04 -28.87
C VAL A 125 22.86 -8.61 -27.86
N ASP A 126 22.08 -7.59 -28.22
CA ASP A 126 21.12 -6.90 -27.34
C ASP A 126 20.15 -7.85 -26.64
N ILE A 127 19.73 -8.91 -27.34
CA ILE A 127 18.80 -9.92 -26.84
C ILE A 127 19.30 -10.66 -25.60
N ILE A 128 20.62 -10.77 -25.42
CA ILE A 128 21.23 -11.40 -24.25
C ILE A 128 21.65 -10.33 -23.24
N VAL A 129 22.32 -9.28 -23.71
CA VAL A 129 22.97 -8.29 -22.84
C VAL A 129 21.94 -7.45 -22.07
N THR A 130 20.87 -7.01 -22.73
CA THR A 130 19.85 -6.14 -22.10
C THR A 130 19.12 -6.80 -20.93
N PRO A 131 18.53 -8.00 -21.08
CA PRO A 131 17.89 -8.67 -19.94
C PRO A 131 18.92 -9.04 -18.86
N PHE A 132 20.13 -9.50 -19.23
CA PHE A 132 21.17 -9.82 -18.26
C PHE A 132 21.55 -8.62 -17.39
N VAL A 133 21.84 -7.46 -18.01
CA VAL A 133 22.22 -6.25 -17.29
C VAL A 133 21.06 -5.74 -16.41
N THR A 134 19.83 -5.81 -16.91
CA THR A 134 18.64 -5.40 -16.13
C THR A 134 18.50 -6.28 -14.89
N ILE A 135 18.55 -7.60 -15.03
CA ILE A 135 18.44 -8.55 -13.91
C ILE A 135 19.62 -8.39 -12.94
N PHE A 136 20.85 -8.38 -13.47
CA PHE A 136 22.06 -8.26 -12.67
C PHE A 136 22.04 -6.98 -11.82
N SER A 137 21.81 -5.83 -12.45
CA SER A 137 21.74 -4.55 -11.74
C SER A 137 20.62 -4.56 -10.69
N GLY A 138 19.41 -4.99 -11.05
CA GLY A 138 18.28 -5.04 -10.12
C GLY A 138 18.53 -5.95 -8.92
N PHE A 139 19.11 -7.13 -9.13
CA PHE A 139 19.45 -8.05 -8.05
C PHE A 139 20.55 -7.48 -7.15
N THR A 140 21.62 -6.90 -7.73
CA THR A 140 22.68 -6.24 -6.97
C THR A 140 22.12 -5.10 -6.10
N ILE A 141 21.24 -4.28 -6.67
CA ILE A 141 20.59 -3.18 -5.96
C ILE A 141 19.71 -3.71 -4.83
N ALA A 142 18.90 -4.73 -5.09
CA ALA A 142 18.07 -5.36 -4.07
C ALA A 142 18.93 -5.93 -2.93
N TYR A 143 20.06 -6.58 -3.24
CA TYR A 143 20.99 -7.14 -2.26
C TYR A 143 21.60 -6.08 -1.34
N PHE A 144 22.03 -4.94 -1.88
CA PHE A 144 22.68 -3.89 -1.07
C PHE A 144 21.69 -2.94 -0.38
N ILE A 145 20.53 -2.68 -0.97
CA ILE A 145 19.52 -1.75 -0.41
C ILE A 145 18.54 -2.46 0.51
N GLY A 146 18.23 -3.73 0.24
CA GLY A 146 17.30 -4.54 1.03
C GLY A 146 17.55 -4.49 2.55
N PRO A 147 18.79 -4.74 3.02
CA PRO A 147 19.12 -4.63 4.44
C PRO A 147 18.77 -3.25 5.03
N GLY A 148 19.07 -2.15 4.33
CA GLY A 148 18.73 -0.81 4.79
C GLY A 148 17.22 -0.56 4.88
N ILE A 149 16.41 -1.16 4.00
CA ILE A 149 14.95 -1.10 4.10
C ILE A 149 14.45 -1.92 5.29
N ALA A 150 15.01 -3.12 5.50
CA ALA A 150 14.65 -3.98 6.64
C ALA A 150 14.99 -3.31 7.99
N ASP A 151 16.14 -2.66 8.09
CA ASP A 151 16.55 -1.89 9.28
C ASP A 151 15.57 -0.73 9.54
N PHE A 152 15.19 -0.01 8.49
CA PHE A 152 14.19 1.05 8.60
C PHE A 152 12.82 0.51 9.04
N MET A 153 12.37 -0.62 8.49
CA MET A 153 11.12 -1.27 8.92
C MET A 153 11.18 -1.71 10.38
N SER A 154 12.31 -2.23 10.83
CA SER A 154 12.53 -2.64 12.22
C SER A 154 12.53 -1.44 13.16
N MET A 155 13.18 -0.33 12.76
CA MET A 155 13.13 0.94 13.50
C MET A 155 11.72 1.49 13.58
N PHE A 156 10.97 1.49 12.48
CA PHE A 156 9.58 1.94 12.49
C PHE A 156 8.72 1.03 13.37
N GLY A 157 8.98 -0.28 13.34
CA GLY A 157 8.35 -1.27 14.22
C GLY A 157 8.62 -1.00 15.70
N SER A 158 9.83 -0.58 16.06
CA SER A 158 10.16 -0.25 17.46
C SER A 158 9.38 0.97 17.97
N TRP A 159 9.07 1.95 17.12
CA TRP A 159 8.19 3.07 17.48
C TRP A 159 6.76 2.61 17.76
N ILE A 160 6.25 1.63 17.00
CA ILE A 160 4.94 1.04 17.26
C ILE A 160 4.96 0.23 18.56
N SER A 161 6.00 -0.59 18.79
CA SER A 161 6.17 -1.34 20.04
C SER A 161 6.19 -0.40 21.26
N TRP A 162 6.95 0.70 21.18
CA TRP A 162 6.94 1.72 22.23
C TRP A 162 5.56 2.37 22.40
N ALA A 163 4.82 2.58 21.31
CA ALA A 163 3.46 3.11 21.37
C ALA A 163 2.49 2.14 22.07
N THR A 164 2.66 0.82 21.94
CA THR A 164 1.83 -0.19 22.62
C THR A 164 2.05 -0.26 24.12
N GLU A 165 3.20 0.20 24.62
CA GLU A 165 3.50 0.28 26.06
C GLU A 165 2.84 1.50 26.73
N GLN A 166 2.29 2.43 25.95
CA GLN A 166 1.65 3.62 26.48
C GLN A 166 0.25 3.31 27.05
N ARG A 167 -0.30 4.26 27.83
CA ARG A 167 -1.66 4.14 28.34
C ARG A 167 -2.69 4.04 27.20
N PRO A 168 -3.83 3.35 27.38
CA PRO A 168 -4.75 2.99 26.28
C PRO A 168 -5.18 4.12 25.32
N ILE A 169 -5.39 5.33 25.84
CA ILE A 169 -5.73 6.51 25.02
C ILE A 169 -4.52 6.92 24.15
N ILE A 170 -3.35 7.08 24.77
CA ILE A 170 -2.12 7.51 24.08
C ILE A 170 -1.67 6.44 23.09
N MET A 171 -1.71 5.17 23.50
CA MET A 171 -1.48 4.02 22.62
C MET A 171 -2.41 4.08 21.41
N GLY A 172 -3.72 4.24 21.61
CA GLY A 172 -4.69 4.30 20.52
C GLY A 172 -4.33 5.38 19.49
N VAL A 173 -4.06 6.60 19.96
CA VAL A 173 -3.65 7.72 19.09
C VAL A 173 -2.39 7.39 18.29
N LEU A 174 -1.33 6.95 18.98
CA LEU A 174 -0.02 6.73 18.38
C LEU A 174 -0.01 5.55 17.42
N VAL A 175 -0.56 4.40 17.83
CA VAL A 175 -0.62 3.19 17.00
C VAL A 175 -1.46 3.45 15.75
N ALA A 176 -2.61 4.11 15.88
CA ALA A 176 -3.46 4.42 14.72
C ALA A 176 -2.76 5.38 13.75
N ALA A 177 -2.07 6.40 14.25
CA ALA A 177 -1.30 7.32 13.42
C ALA A 177 -0.16 6.59 12.69
N LEU A 178 0.69 5.85 13.41
CA LEU A 178 1.85 5.16 12.87
C LEU A 178 1.43 4.08 11.86
N MET A 179 0.47 3.22 12.22
CA MET A 179 0.00 2.14 11.34
C MET A 179 -0.75 2.67 10.13
N GLY A 180 -1.55 3.72 10.29
CA GLY A 180 -2.21 4.39 9.16
C GLY A 180 -1.19 5.00 8.19
N LEU A 181 -0.19 5.71 8.70
CA LEU A 181 0.88 6.26 7.87
C LEU A 181 1.69 5.15 7.18
N ALA A 182 2.00 4.06 7.89
CA ALA A 182 2.68 2.91 7.32
C ALA A 182 1.89 2.28 6.18
N LEU A 183 0.57 2.11 6.33
CA LEU A 183 -0.30 1.54 5.30
C LEU A 183 -0.37 2.41 4.04
N THR A 184 -0.29 3.74 4.20
CA THR A 184 -0.33 4.66 3.07
C THR A 184 1.05 4.81 2.41
N ALA A 185 2.12 4.78 3.20
CA ALA A 185 3.49 4.80 2.70
C ALA A 185 3.79 3.53 1.89
N PRO A 186 4.86 3.52 1.05
CA PRO A 186 5.34 2.31 0.37
C PRO A 186 5.98 1.28 1.34
N ILE A 187 5.46 1.18 2.55
CA ILE A 187 5.92 0.30 3.62
C ILE A 187 4.81 -0.74 3.84
N SER A 188 5.16 -2.00 4.05
CA SER A 188 4.15 -3.03 4.31
C SER A 188 3.71 -2.97 5.78
N SER A 189 2.64 -2.23 6.07
CA SER A 189 1.99 -2.20 7.40
C SER A 189 1.55 -3.60 7.86
N ALA A 190 1.10 -4.44 6.93
CA ALA A 190 0.77 -5.84 7.18
C ALA A 190 1.99 -6.65 7.66
N ALA A 191 3.14 -6.47 7.02
CA ALA A 191 4.37 -7.13 7.45
C ALA A 191 4.82 -6.64 8.83
N ILE A 192 4.70 -5.34 9.11
CA ILE A 192 5.03 -4.78 10.43
C ILE A 192 4.09 -5.36 11.51
N ALA A 193 2.80 -5.46 11.23
CA ALA A 193 1.84 -6.05 12.16
C ALA A 193 2.14 -7.53 12.48
N LEU A 194 2.52 -8.31 11.47
CA LEU A 194 2.92 -9.71 11.64
C LEU A 194 4.24 -9.84 12.39
N MET A 195 5.25 -9.03 12.05
CA MET A 195 6.56 -9.04 12.68
C MET A 195 6.49 -8.67 14.17
N LEU A 196 5.64 -7.71 14.54
CA LEU A 196 5.42 -7.29 15.92
C LEU A 196 4.39 -8.16 16.66
N GLU A 197 3.80 -9.15 15.98
CA GLU A 197 2.70 -9.97 16.50
C GLU A 197 1.60 -9.12 17.17
N LEU A 198 1.19 -8.04 16.50
CA LEU A 198 0.18 -7.12 17.06
C LEU A 198 -1.14 -7.86 17.26
N ASN A 199 -1.56 -8.01 18.50
CA ASN A 199 -2.80 -8.69 18.88
C ASN A 199 -3.62 -7.87 19.89
N GLY A 200 -4.88 -8.26 20.07
CA GLY A 200 -5.79 -7.65 21.03
C GLY A 200 -6.11 -6.18 20.69
N VAL A 201 -6.17 -5.34 21.71
CA VAL A 201 -6.62 -3.94 21.57
C VAL A 201 -5.64 -3.08 20.75
N ALA A 202 -4.34 -3.36 20.81
CA ALA A 202 -3.35 -2.68 19.98
C ALA A 202 -3.57 -2.97 18.48
N ALA A 203 -3.89 -4.21 18.14
CA ALA A 203 -4.25 -4.62 16.79
C ALA A 203 -5.57 -3.97 16.32
N GLY A 204 -6.53 -3.81 17.22
CA GLY A 204 -7.76 -3.05 16.96
C GLY A 204 -7.47 -1.58 16.64
N ALA A 205 -6.65 -0.91 17.46
CA ALA A 205 -6.22 0.47 17.21
C ALA A 205 -5.51 0.64 15.86
N ALA A 206 -4.61 -0.29 15.53
CA ALA A 206 -3.94 -0.33 14.23
C ALA A 206 -4.95 -0.44 13.08
N THR A 207 -5.91 -1.36 13.20
CA THR A 207 -6.95 -1.58 12.18
C THR A 207 -7.80 -0.32 11.97
N ILE A 208 -8.18 0.37 13.04
CA ILE A 208 -8.93 1.64 12.98
C ILE A 208 -8.12 2.72 12.25
N GLY A 209 -6.84 2.88 12.60
CA GLY A 209 -5.96 3.84 11.93
C GLY A 209 -5.79 3.56 10.44
N CYS A 210 -5.57 2.30 10.08
CA CYS A 210 -5.48 1.85 8.69
C CYS A 210 -6.79 2.02 7.93
N ALA A 211 -7.93 1.65 8.53
CA ALA A 211 -9.25 1.86 7.96
C ALA A 211 -9.55 3.34 7.74
N ALA A 212 -9.11 4.20 8.67
CA ALA A 212 -9.29 5.64 8.56
C ALA A 212 -8.53 6.25 7.38
N GLN A 213 -7.34 5.73 7.04
CA GLN A 213 -6.64 6.12 5.83
C GLN A 213 -7.39 5.73 4.58
N MET A 214 -7.80 4.47 4.47
CA MET A 214 -8.47 3.95 3.28
C MET A 214 -9.82 4.62 3.05
N VAL A 215 -10.71 4.57 4.04
CA VAL A 215 -12.05 5.16 3.95
C VAL A 215 -11.99 6.68 3.92
N GLY A 216 -11.12 7.29 4.72
CA GLY A 216 -10.93 8.73 4.72
C GLY A 216 -10.52 9.24 3.35
N PHE A 217 -9.47 8.67 2.74
CA PHE A 217 -9.05 9.04 1.39
C PHE A 217 -10.12 8.75 0.33
N ALA A 218 -10.80 7.61 0.41
CA ALA A 218 -11.87 7.24 -0.51
C ALA A 218 -12.97 8.30 -0.56
N VAL A 219 -13.39 8.79 0.61
CA VAL A 219 -14.53 9.71 0.71
C VAL A 219 -14.13 11.16 0.40
N ILE A 220 -12.97 11.65 0.89
CA ILE A 220 -12.54 13.04 0.62
C ILE A 220 -12.15 13.29 -0.85
N SER A 221 -11.75 12.23 -1.55
CA SER A 221 -11.38 12.26 -2.98
C SER A 221 -12.53 11.82 -3.91
N TYR A 222 -13.70 11.48 -3.36
CA TYR A 222 -14.87 11.02 -4.14
C TYR A 222 -15.29 11.99 -5.24
N ARG A 223 -15.19 13.31 -4.99
CA ARG A 223 -15.52 14.35 -5.97
C ARG A 223 -14.73 14.21 -7.27
N GLU A 224 -13.49 13.75 -7.15
CA GLU A 224 -12.49 13.71 -8.21
C GLU A 224 -12.44 12.31 -8.85
N ASN A 225 -12.57 11.23 -8.07
CA ASN A 225 -12.40 9.86 -8.55
C ASN A 225 -13.70 9.03 -8.66
N LYS A 226 -14.83 9.58 -8.21
CA LYS A 226 -16.15 8.94 -8.22
C LYS A 226 -16.12 7.54 -7.57
N VAL A 227 -17.04 6.67 -7.98
CA VAL A 227 -17.19 5.31 -7.45
C VAL A 227 -15.94 4.47 -7.68
N GLY A 228 -15.26 4.63 -8.82
CA GLY A 228 -14.03 3.91 -9.14
C GLY A 228 -12.94 4.15 -8.08
N GLY A 229 -12.66 5.41 -7.76
CA GLY A 229 -11.69 5.72 -6.70
C GLY A 229 -12.17 5.42 -5.29
N LEU A 230 -13.50 5.49 -5.04
CA LEU A 230 -14.07 5.09 -3.75
C LEU A 230 -13.75 3.62 -3.45
N LEU A 231 -14.01 2.73 -4.41
CA LEU A 231 -13.75 1.30 -4.27
C LEU A 231 -12.24 1.01 -4.28
N ALA A 232 -11.48 1.64 -5.19
CA ALA A 232 -10.04 1.42 -5.29
C ALA A 232 -9.27 1.81 -4.02
N GLN A 233 -9.67 2.89 -3.35
CA GLN A 233 -9.03 3.32 -2.10
C GLN A 233 -9.66 2.68 -0.87
N GLY A 234 -10.99 2.62 -0.83
CA GLY A 234 -11.74 2.16 0.34
C GLY A 234 -11.67 0.66 0.54
N ILE A 235 -11.62 -0.14 -0.53
CA ILE A 235 -11.47 -1.60 -0.47
C ILE A 235 -10.07 -2.04 -0.90
N GLY A 236 -9.39 -1.24 -1.74
CA GLY A 236 -8.05 -1.59 -2.21
C GLY A 236 -6.95 -1.12 -1.28
N THR A 237 -6.45 0.11 -1.48
CA THR A 237 -5.38 0.71 -0.68
C THR A 237 -5.36 2.24 -0.75
N SER A 238 -4.97 2.91 0.34
CA SER A 238 -4.68 4.35 0.33
C SER A 238 -3.35 4.68 -0.36
N MET A 239 -2.48 3.69 -0.62
CA MET A 239 -1.21 3.88 -1.32
C MET A 239 -1.37 4.51 -2.71
N LEU A 240 -2.55 4.36 -3.33
CA LEU A 240 -2.92 5.04 -4.58
C LEU A 240 -2.83 6.57 -4.49
N GLN A 241 -2.88 7.15 -3.29
CA GLN A 241 -2.75 8.58 -3.06
C GLN A 241 -1.30 9.03 -2.81
N VAL A 242 -0.31 8.13 -2.69
CA VAL A 242 1.11 8.51 -2.48
C VAL A 242 1.61 9.56 -3.49
N PRO A 243 1.36 9.44 -4.80
CA PRO A 243 1.78 10.46 -5.76
C PRO A 243 1.19 11.85 -5.47
N ASN A 244 -0.04 11.89 -4.97
CA ASN A 244 -0.73 13.13 -4.59
C ASN A 244 -0.24 13.67 -3.24
N ILE A 245 0.12 12.79 -2.31
CA ILE A 245 0.74 13.14 -1.03
C ILE A 245 2.10 13.78 -1.26
N VAL A 246 2.91 13.25 -2.18
CA VAL A 246 4.20 13.84 -2.56
C VAL A 246 4.01 15.25 -3.10
N ARG A 247 2.95 15.51 -3.88
CA ARG A 247 2.61 16.84 -4.41
C ARG A 247 2.07 17.78 -3.33
N ASN A 248 1.26 17.29 -2.40
CA ASN A 248 0.68 18.05 -1.30
C ASN A 248 0.52 17.18 -0.03
N PRO A 249 1.50 17.16 0.88
CA PRO A 249 1.47 16.31 2.07
C PRO A 249 0.29 16.58 3.01
N ARG A 250 -0.33 17.76 2.91
CA ARG A 250 -1.44 18.17 3.77
C ARG A 250 -2.67 17.27 3.60
N ILE A 251 -2.83 16.58 2.46
CA ILE A 251 -3.96 15.67 2.24
C ILE A 251 -3.97 14.46 3.18
N LEU A 252 -2.85 14.15 3.86
CA LEU A 252 -2.77 13.12 4.90
C LEU A 252 -3.49 13.52 6.20
N ILE A 253 -3.68 14.82 6.44
CA ILE A 253 -4.19 15.31 7.73
C ILE A 253 -5.60 14.78 8.02
N PRO A 254 -6.60 14.92 7.13
CA PRO A 254 -7.96 14.46 7.42
C PRO A 254 -8.05 12.97 7.84
N PRO A 255 -7.53 12.00 7.05
CA PRO A 255 -7.62 10.60 7.43
C PRO A 255 -6.80 10.23 8.67
N THR A 256 -5.60 10.80 8.82
CA THR A 256 -4.73 10.51 9.98
C THR A 256 -5.39 10.99 11.27
N VAL A 257 -5.94 12.20 11.27
CA VAL A 257 -6.65 12.77 12.42
C VAL A 257 -7.92 11.97 12.72
N ALA A 258 -8.65 11.51 11.71
CA ALA A 258 -9.79 10.63 11.91
C ALA A 258 -9.41 9.34 12.67
N GLY A 259 -8.31 8.69 12.28
CA GLY A 259 -7.77 7.53 12.99
C GLY A 259 -7.36 7.85 14.43
N MET A 260 -6.64 8.96 14.64
CA MET A 260 -6.21 9.41 15.97
C MET A 260 -7.37 9.70 16.92
N ILE A 261 -8.51 10.18 16.41
CA ILE A 261 -9.70 10.46 17.22
C ILE A 261 -10.47 9.18 17.54
N LEU A 262 -10.63 8.28 16.57
CA LEU A 262 -11.45 7.08 16.72
C LEU A 262 -10.77 5.95 17.47
N ALA A 263 -9.44 5.83 17.36
CA ALA A 263 -8.73 4.74 18.00
C ALA A 263 -8.85 4.77 19.53
N PRO A 264 -8.73 5.90 20.26
CA PRO A 264 -9.01 5.94 21.70
C PRO A 264 -10.40 5.45 22.10
N ILE A 265 -11.43 5.72 21.28
CA ILE A 265 -12.79 5.23 21.50
C ILE A 265 -12.80 3.70 21.37
N GLY A 266 -12.15 3.18 20.31
CA GLY A 266 -11.96 1.75 20.11
C GLY A 266 -11.16 1.07 21.21
N THR A 267 -10.13 1.71 21.76
CA THR A 267 -9.26 1.11 22.77
C THR A 267 -9.77 1.22 24.21
N THR A 268 -10.67 2.15 24.52
CA THR A 268 -11.11 2.39 25.91
C THR A 268 -12.59 2.16 26.15
N ILE A 269 -13.46 2.45 25.18
CA ILE A 269 -14.91 2.38 25.36
C ILE A 269 -15.43 1.06 24.80
N TRP A 270 -15.05 0.72 23.56
CA TRP A 270 -15.56 -0.46 22.86
C TRP A 270 -14.60 -1.64 22.83
N LEU A 271 -13.39 -1.50 23.39
CA LEU A 271 -12.38 -2.56 23.51
C LEU A 271 -12.30 -3.42 22.23
N MET A 272 -12.07 -2.74 21.11
CA MET A 272 -12.00 -3.37 19.80
C MET A 272 -10.68 -4.12 19.67
N GLU A 273 -10.76 -5.40 19.36
CA GLU A 273 -9.59 -6.27 19.22
C GLU A 273 -9.43 -6.77 17.78
N ASN A 274 -8.18 -7.06 17.41
CA ASN A 274 -7.87 -7.74 16.17
C ASN A 274 -6.67 -8.67 16.39
N ASN A 275 -6.24 -9.34 15.32
CA ASN A 275 -5.01 -10.14 15.28
C ASN A 275 -4.01 -9.54 14.30
N ALA A 276 -2.80 -10.10 14.30
CA ALA A 276 -1.68 -9.60 13.51
C ALA A 276 -1.96 -9.59 12.00
N ALA A 277 -2.75 -10.56 11.50
CA ALA A 277 -3.13 -10.63 10.09
C ALA A 277 -4.12 -9.52 9.68
N GLY A 278 -4.94 -9.01 10.61
CA GLY A 278 -5.89 -7.92 10.37
C GLY A 278 -5.36 -6.52 10.69
N ALA A 279 -4.46 -6.41 11.67
CA ALA A 279 -4.04 -5.13 12.26
C ALA A 279 -3.51 -4.11 11.24
N GLY A 280 -2.69 -4.57 10.29
CA GLY A 280 -2.08 -3.72 9.28
C GLY A 280 -2.88 -3.57 7.99
N MET A 281 -4.09 -4.14 7.89
CA MET A 281 -4.83 -4.28 6.63
C MET A 281 -5.92 -3.22 6.42
N GLY A 282 -6.36 -2.55 7.48
CA GLY A 282 -7.44 -1.55 7.39
C GLY A 282 -8.72 -2.15 6.79
N THR A 283 -9.21 -1.56 5.70
CA THR A 283 -10.35 -2.07 4.92
C THR A 283 -9.93 -2.84 3.65
N SER A 284 -8.64 -3.14 3.49
CA SER A 284 -8.10 -3.82 2.31
C SER A 284 -8.67 -5.22 2.17
N GLY A 285 -9.39 -5.46 1.08
CA GLY A 285 -10.15 -6.69 0.84
C GLY A 285 -11.07 -7.10 1.98
N PHE A 286 -11.47 -6.15 2.84
CA PHE A 286 -12.16 -6.39 4.10
C PHE A 286 -11.42 -7.30 5.11
N VAL A 287 -10.12 -7.51 4.94
CA VAL A 287 -9.34 -8.43 5.80
C VAL A 287 -9.27 -7.94 7.23
N GLY A 288 -9.10 -6.63 7.46
CA GLY A 288 -9.13 -6.09 8.82
C GLY A 288 -10.44 -6.40 9.53
N GLN A 289 -11.57 -6.24 8.84
CA GLN A 289 -12.92 -6.47 9.38
C GLN A 289 -13.20 -7.96 9.61
N ILE A 290 -12.82 -8.81 8.65
CA ILE A 290 -12.97 -10.26 8.75
C ILE A 290 -12.14 -10.81 9.91
N MET A 291 -10.93 -10.31 10.09
CA MET A 291 -10.08 -10.70 11.22
C MET A 291 -10.61 -10.17 12.56
N THR A 292 -11.22 -8.97 12.59
CA THR A 292 -11.95 -8.49 13.77
C THR A 292 -13.09 -9.44 14.14
N PHE A 293 -13.91 -9.87 13.17
CA PHE A 293 -14.98 -10.84 13.43
C PHE A 293 -14.43 -12.20 13.88
N LYS A 294 -13.30 -12.64 13.33
CA LYS A 294 -12.65 -13.88 13.76
C LYS A 294 -12.14 -13.81 15.20
N THR A 295 -11.61 -12.66 15.63
CA THR A 295 -11.07 -12.45 16.97
C THR A 295 -12.17 -12.19 18.01
N MET A 296 -13.14 -11.34 17.71
CA MET A 296 -14.18 -10.91 18.66
C MET A 296 -15.48 -11.72 18.56
N GLY A 297 -15.62 -12.56 17.52
CA GLY A 297 -16.84 -13.29 17.21
C GLY A 297 -17.80 -12.53 16.29
N PHE A 298 -18.71 -13.29 15.66
CA PHE A 298 -19.76 -12.74 14.81
C PHE A 298 -20.98 -12.34 15.66
N SER A 299 -21.09 -11.05 15.97
CA SER A 299 -22.23 -10.49 16.69
C SER A 299 -22.69 -9.17 16.08
N TRP A 300 -23.95 -8.81 16.37
CA TRP A 300 -24.50 -7.52 15.93
C TRP A 300 -23.75 -6.33 16.52
N ASP A 301 -23.33 -6.45 17.79
CA ASP A 301 -22.53 -5.45 18.48
C ASP A 301 -21.16 -5.24 17.80
N VAL A 302 -20.43 -6.31 17.45
CA VAL A 302 -19.15 -6.21 16.73
C VAL A 302 -19.35 -5.59 15.34
N THR A 303 -20.45 -5.93 14.67
CA THR A 303 -20.81 -5.35 13.37
C THR A 303 -21.03 -3.83 13.47
N LEU A 304 -21.74 -3.38 14.51
CA LEU A 304 -21.95 -1.95 14.76
C LEU A 304 -20.63 -1.23 15.07
N ARG A 305 -19.75 -1.83 15.88
CA ARG A 305 -18.41 -1.27 16.17
C ARG A 305 -17.58 -1.11 14.90
N ILE A 306 -17.56 -2.13 14.04
CA ILE A 306 -16.89 -2.08 12.72
C ILE A 306 -17.48 -0.98 11.85
N LEU A 307 -18.80 -0.93 11.72
CA LEU A 307 -19.47 0.06 10.87
C LEU A 307 -19.14 1.49 11.32
N LEU A 308 -19.16 1.74 12.63
CA LEU A 308 -18.91 3.06 13.20
C LEU A 308 -17.43 3.44 13.22
N LEU A 309 -16.52 2.55 13.62
CA LEU A 309 -15.09 2.87 13.77
C LEU A 309 -14.28 2.69 12.48
N HIS A 310 -14.66 1.78 11.59
CA HIS A 310 -13.91 1.54 10.34
C HIS A 310 -14.47 2.30 9.15
N PHE A 311 -15.78 2.59 9.10
CA PHE A 311 -16.41 3.20 7.92
C PHE A 311 -17.02 4.57 8.18
N VAL A 312 -18.08 4.64 8.99
CA VAL A 312 -18.88 5.87 9.16
C VAL A 312 -18.08 6.96 9.86
N GLY A 313 -17.43 6.64 10.98
CA GLY A 313 -16.61 7.57 11.75
C GLY A 313 -15.48 8.17 10.90
N PRO A 314 -14.63 7.33 10.25
CA PRO A 314 -13.56 7.88 9.44
C PRO A 314 -14.03 8.68 8.24
N ALA A 315 -15.10 8.24 7.57
CA ALA A 315 -15.71 8.98 6.46
C ALA A 315 -16.18 10.37 6.90
N PHE A 316 -16.92 10.44 8.00
CA PHE A 316 -17.48 11.68 8.50
C PHE A 316 -16.39 12.67 8.97
N ILE A 317 -15.46 12.21 9.81
CA ILE A 317 -14.39 13.07 10.36
C ILE A 317 -13.47 13.55 9.23
N SER A 318 -13.06 12.66 8.33
CA SER A 318 -12.18 13.02 7.21
C SER A 318 -12.86 14.02 6.28
N LEU A 319 -14.15 13.84 5.97
CA LEU A 319 -14.91 14.80 5.17
C LEU A 319 -14.94 16.18 5.84
N LEU A 320 -15.32 16.25 7.11
CA LEU A 320 -15.41 17.50 7.85
C LEU A 320 -14.08 18.27 7.82
N ILE A 321 -12.99 17.59 8.16
CA ILE A 321 -11.64 18.19 8.17
C ILE A 321 -11.22 18.59 6.74
N SER A 322 -11.47 17.75 5.74
CA SER A 322 -11.10 18.05 4.36
C SER A 322 -11.85 19.25 3.79
N GLU A 323 -13.15 19.40 4.07
CA GLU A 323 -13.92 20.56 3.61
C GLU A 323 -13.48 21.84 4.30
N TYR A 324 -13.14 21.76 5.59
CA TYR A 324 -12.53 22.88 6.29
C TYR A 324 -11.18 23.29 5.66
N MET A 325 -10.32 22.32 5.36
CA MET A 325 -9.05 22.57 4.68
C MET A 325 -9.21 23.08 3.24
N ARG A 326 -10.26 22.67 2.53
CA ARG A 326 -10.63 23.22 1.21
C ARG A 326 -11.05 24.69 1.32
N LYS A 327 -11.84 25.06 2.33
CA LYS A 327 -12.19 26.46 2.62
C LYS A 327 -10.97 27.34 2.93
N LEU A 328 -9.97 26.79 3.60
CA LEU A 328 -8.68 27.44 3.85
C LEU A 328 -7.75 27.49 2.61
N GLY A 329 -8.13 26.86 1.50
CA GLY A 329 -7.30 26.77 0.29
C GLY A 329 -6.11 25.81 0.40
N TRP A 330 -6.04 24.98 1.46
CA TRP A 330 -4.95 24.01 1.68
C TRP A 330 -5.07 22.78 0.77
N ILE A 331 -6.30 22.41 0.41
CA ILE A 331 -6.62 21.35 -0.55
C ILE A 331 -7.34 22.00 -1.72
N LYS A 332 -6.75 21.93 -2.91
CA LYS A 332 -7.33 22.47 -4.15
C LYS A 332 -8.10 21.37 -4.91
N PRO A 333 -9.05 21.73 -5.80
CA PRO A 333 -9.73 20.77 -6.67
C PRO A 333 -8.72 19.96 -7.51
N ASN A 334 -9.04 18.69 -7.77
CA ASN A 334 -8.26 17.76 -8.60
C ASN A 334 -6.86 17.39 -8.07
N GLN A 335 -6.56 17.72 -6.80
CA GLN A 335 -5.27 17.36 -6.19
C GLN A 335 -5.19 15.91 -5.72
N MET A 336 -6.33 15.23 -5.58
CA MET A 336 -6.45 13.85 -5.12
C MET A 336 -6.94 12.92 -6.24
N THR A 337 -6.90 13.37 -7.49
CA THR A 337 -7.19 12.54 -8.67
C THR A 337 -6.17 11.41 -8.78
N ILE A 338 -6.65 10.18 -8.94
CA ILE A 338 -5.84 8.99 -9.14
C ILE A 338 -5.78 8.71 -10.63
N GLU A 339 -4.56 8.60 -11.16
CA GLU A 339 -4.34 8.23 -12.56
C GLU A 339 -4.44 6.71 -12.68
N THR A 340 -5.61 6.19 -13.08
CA THR A 340 -5.85 4.74 -13.24
C THR A 340 -5.31 4.17 -14.57
N GLY A 341 -4.23 4.74 -15.11
CA GLY A 341 -3.57 4.25 -16.33
C GLY A 341 -4.38 4.38 -17.64
N GLY A 342 -5.57 4.98 -17.61
CA GLY A 342 -6.33 5.35 -18.80
C GLY A 342 -6.22 6.84 -19.05
N LYS A 343 -5.65 7.22 -20.20
CA LYS A 343 -5.88 8.55 -20.79
C LYS A 343 -7.30 8.63 -21.32
#